data_AF-A0A800MCP6-F1
#
_entry.id   AF-A0A800MCP6-F1
#
_cell.length_a   1.000
_cell.length_b   1.000
_cell.length_c   1.000
_cell.angle_alpha   90.00
_cell.angle_beta   90.00
_cell.angle_gamma   90.00
#
_symmetry.space_group_name_H-M   'P 1'
#
loop_
_entity.id
_entity.type
_entity.pdbx_description
1 polymer ?
#
loop_
_entity_poly.entity_id
_entity_poly.type
_entity_poly.pdbx_seq_one_letter_code
_entity_poly.pdbx_strand_id
1 'polypeptide(L)'
;MHKNRVTVLKRAIRETSENFFQTETQQRPMKARTNITLIILCSSLLVRLSMNASAQLPEPFLYYDFEDDAGAPTVADSSGNEHEGNVNGNVTLGVSGAPSGSTPSGAGQFNGGNLSVPTVDVPTEFGNRDQGIEASYTMACWIKPDPASFSGDRFYFGQGSQGIHHGFRGGNLYHAHWGSDFSGQQRLNPDEWAHTTFTYDADNNRGAIYVNGTFDSEMNNQQGPNGGGPLIIGARNGGGENYIGLIDDLAIWQEVLSDDQIEALANGVSPGGRGNVDEDEDGLPDYWEDKFGLDPEDNGSIDKNNGPEGDPDEDGLTNADELENKTDPKKADTDDDGLADGVETNTGTYVSATNTGTNPKNADTDEDGLIDSVETGTGKLVDKNDTGTDPNNSDTDGDGYFDGGEIAGGTDPNDENSKGAISAPILYLDFEDSAVDLSGNANDGEVNGDVTFDVEGAEGGPTSTTGASFNGGFLNFPGIDMTGLIQDVEGENSYTLSAWIKPSDLGGNKFLWG
;
A
#
# COMPACT_ATOMS: atom_id res chain seq x y z
N MET A 1 -28.61 41.28 -50.51
CA MET A 1 -29.94 40.68 -50.73
C MET A 1 -29.78 39.43 -51.58
N HIS A 2 -30.31 38.32 -51.05
CA HIS A 2 -30.80 37.14 -51.78
C HIS A 2 -29.81 36.14 -52.42
N LYS A 3 -29.61 35.05 -51.64
CA LYS A 3 -29.82 33.63 -51.97
C LYS A 3 -28.68 32.81 -52.60
N ASN A 4 -28.36 31.74 -51.85
CA ASN A 4 -27.97 30.39 -52.26
C ASN A 4 -26.51 30.14 -52.69
N ARG A 5 -25.66 29.90 -51.69
CA ARG A 5 -24.51 28.99 -51.79
C ARG A 5 -24.69 27.84 -50.80
N VAL A 6 -25.35 26.78 -51.25
CA VAL A 6 -25.30 25.44 -50.68
C VAL A 6 -25.07 24.53 -51.88
N THR A 7 -23.92 23.87 -51.97
CA THR A 7 -23.64 22.58 -52.65
C THR A 7 -22.12 22.40 -52.80
N VAL A 8 -21.40 22.03 -51.73
CA VAL A 8 -20.17 21.20 -51.76
C VAL A 8 -20.08 20.53 -50.37
N LEU A 9 -19.69 19.25 -50.31
CA LEU A 9 -19.60 18.37 -49.13
C LEU A 9 -20.89 17.70 -48.62
N LYS A 10 -21.58 16.97 -49.51
CA LYS A 10 -22.26 15.69 -49.18
C LYS A 10 -22.27 14.77 -50.39
N ARG A 11 -21.11 14.22 -50.78
CA ARG A 11 -21.01 13.09 -51.73
C ARG A 11 -19.61 12.46 -51.71
N ALA A 12 -19.29 11.71 -50.66
CA ALA A 12 -18.11 10.84 -50.60
C ALA A 12 -18.37 9.59 -49.74
N ILE A 13 -19.59 9.04 -49.80
CA ILE A 13 -19.92 7.70 -49.26
C ILE A 13 -20.92 7.07 -50.22
N ARG A 14 -20.41 6.50 -51.32
CA ARG A 14 -21.04 5.49 -52.20
C ARG A 14 -20.30 5.53 -53.53
N GLU A 15 -19.27 4.70 -53.68
CA GLU A 15 -18.81 4.10 -54.94
C GLU A 15 -17.50 3.35 -54.66
N THR A 16 -17.60 2.09 -54.23
CA THR A 16 -16.62 1.00 -54.48
C THR A 16 -17.21 -0.30 -53.94
N SER A 17 -18.33 -0.71 -54.51
CA SER A 17 -18.78 -2.09 -54.53
C SER A 17 -19.11 -2.40 -55.98
N GLU A 18 -18.69 -3.57 -56.46
CA GLU A 18 -18.81 -4.06 -57.84
C GLU A 18 -17.63 -3.72 -58.75
N ASN A 19 -16.56 -4.50 -58.61
CA ASN A 19 -15.87 -5.11 -59.75
C ASN A 19 -14.75 -5.97 -59.18
N PHE A 20 -14.95 -7.28 -59.02
CA PHE A 20 -13.90 -8.30 -59.17
C PHE A 20 -14.52 -9.69 -58.93
N PHE A 21 -15.16 -10.24 -59.97
CA PHE A 21 -15.40 -11.67 -60.09
C PHE A 21 -15.09 -12.10 -61.53
N GLN A 22 -14.51 -13.29 -61.66
CA GLN A 22 -13.93 -13.92 -62.87
C GLN A 22 -12.45 -13.52 -63.09
N THR A 23 -11.46 -14.40 -63.19
CA THR A 23 -11.38 -15.77 -63.73
C THR A 23 -10.15 -16.54 -63.19
N GLU A 24 -10.20 -17.87 -63.35
CA GLU A 24 -9.09 -18.80 -63.61
C GLU A 24 -8.53 -19.75 -62.50
N THR A 25 -8.99 -20.98 -62.71
CA THR A 25 -8.59 -22.33 -62.32
C THR A 25 -7.14 -22.78 -62.60
N GLN A 26 -6.65 -23.62 -61.67
CA GLN A 26 -5.88 -24.87 -61.84
C GLN A 26 -4.33 -24.90 -62.03
N GLN A 27 -3.71 -25.58 -61.05
CA GLN A 27 -2.66 -26.63 -61.11
C GLN A 27 -1.13 -26.29 -61.19
N ARG A 28 -0.39 -27.04 -60.34
CA ARG A 28 1.06 -27.10 -60.01
C ARG A 28 1.95 -27.61 -61.20
N PRO A 29 3.30 -27.87 -61.11
CA PRO A 29 4.26 -27.81 -59.99
C PRO A 29 5.73 -27.33 -60.26
N MET A 30 6.47 -27.05 -59.15
CA MET A 30 7.90 -27.32 -58.86
C MET A 30 9.04 -26.95 -59.85
N LYS A 31 9.95 -26.04 -59.41
CA LYS A 31 11.37 -26.26 -59.01
C LYS A 31 12.24 -25.02 -59.28
N ALA A 32 12.76 -24.41 -58.21
CA ALA A 32 14.17 -24.01 -58.10
C ALA A 32 14.46 -23.60 -56.64
N ARG A 33 15.39 -24.33 -56.02
CA ARG A 33 15.92 -24.06 -54.68
C ARG A 33 16.93 -22.92 -54.78
N THR A 34 16.89 -21.96 -53.85
CA THR A 34 18.06 -21.23 -53.32
C THR A 34 17.69 -20.68 -51.95
N ASN A 35 18.61 -20.81 -50.99
CA ASN A 35 18.45 -20.69 -49.55
C ASN A 35 18.10 -19.26 -49.08
N ILE A 36 17.07 -19.14 -48.25
CA ILE A 36 16.97 -18.11 -47.21
C ILE A 36 16.41 -18.81 -45.96
N THR A 37 17.30 -19.12 -45.01
CA THR A 37 16.91 -19.35 -43.62
C THR A 37 16.71 -17.96 -43.04
N LEU A 38 15.46 -17.50 -42.94
CA LEU A 38 15.10 -16.31 -42.16
C LEU A 38 14.10 -16.75 -41.08
N ILE A 39 14.63 -16.67 -39.87
CA ILE A 39 14.06 -16.73 -38.53
C ILE A 39 12.52 -16.54 -38.47
N ILE A 40 11.84 -17.56 -37.93
CA ILE A 40 10.50 -17.42 -37.34
C ILE A 40 10.72 -16.94 -35.91
N LEU A 41 10.47 -15.66 -35.66
CA LEU A 41 10.14 -15.09 -34.34
C LEU A 41 9.64 -13.66 -34.55
N CYS A 42 8.33 -13.52 -34.72
CA CYS A 42 7.66 -12.23 -34.57
C CYS A 42 6.20 -12.52 -34.20
N SER A 43 6.01 -12.89 -32.94
CA SER A 43 4.72 -12.99 -32.27
C SER A 43 4.85 -12.33 -30.90
N SER A 44 5.10 -11.01 -30.86
CA SER A 44 4.99 -10.18 -29.65
C SER A 44 5.55 -8.78 -29.92
N LEU A 45 4.92 -8.02 -30.81
CA LEU A 45 5.07 -6.55 -30.80
C LEU A 45 3.90 -5.92 -31.56
N LEU A 46 2.69 -6.14 -31.06
CA LEU A 46 1.62 -5.17 -31.21
C LEU A 46 1.83 -4.20 -30.05
N VAL A 47 2.48 -3.08 -30.35
CA VAL A 47 2.48 -1.87 -29.53
C VAL A 47 1.02 -1.62 -29.14
N ARG A 48 0.71 -1.83 -27.86
CA ARG A 48 -0.49 -1.28 -27.26
C ARG A 48 -0.26 0.22 -27.18
N LEU A 49 -0.73 0.96 -28.18
CA LEU A 49 -1.23 2.31 -27.89
C LEU A 49 -2.54 2.06 -27.12
N SER A 50 -2.47 1.89 -25.81
CA SER A 50 -3.63 2.12 -24.97
C SER A 50 -3.83 3.63 -24.96
N MET A 51 -4.87 4.08 -25.64
CA MET A 51 -5.44 5.39 -25.35
C MET A 51 -6.05 5.24 -23.95
N ASN A 52 -5.27 5.51 -22.90
CA ASN A 52 -5.82 5.69 -21.56
C ASN A 52 -6.47 7.06 -21.55
N ALA A 53 -7.73 7.11 -21.99
CA ALA A 53 -8.62 8.10 -21.41
C ALA A 53 -8.63 7.78 -19.91
N SER A 54 -8.18 8.71 -19.07
CA SER A 54 -8.40 8.64 -17.61
C SER A 54 -9.84 8.18 -17.38
N ALA A 55 -10.02 7.12 -16.61
CA ALA A 55 -11.31 6.45 -16.50
C ALA A 55 -12.27 7.39 -15.75
N GLN A 56 -13.03 8.20 -16.51
CA GLN A 56 -13.98 9.15 -15.98
C GLN A 56 -14.86 8.46 -14.92
N LEU A 57 -14.77 8.93 -13.68
CA LEU A 57 -15.63 8.44 -12.60
C LEU A 57 -17.05 8.97 -12.80
N PRO A 58 -18.09 8.14 -12.66
CA PRO A 58 -19.45 8.62 -12.60
C PRO A 58 -19.67 9.43 -11.31
N GLU A 59 -20.67 10.31 -11.34
CA GLU A 59 -21.04 11.09 -10.15
C GLU A 59 -21.41 10.17 -8.99
N PRO A 60 -20.84 10.36 -7.79
CA PRO A 60 -21.15 9.54 -6.64
C PRO A 60 -22.55 9.85 -6.14
N PHE A 61 -23.22 8.81 -5.61
CA PHE A 61 -24.47 8.95 -4.88
C PHE A 61 -24.25 9.68 -3.55
N LEU A 62 -23.10 9.44 -2.91
CA LEU A 62 -22.67 10.07 -1.66
C LEU A 62 -21.16 10.18 -1.66
N TYR A 63 -20.62 11.31 -1.21
CA TYR A 63 -19.17 11.49 -1.02
C TYR A 63 -18.88 12.32 0.24
N TYR A 64 -18.02 11.80 1.11
CA TYR A 64 -17.51 12.49 2.29
C TYR A 64 -15.99 12.66 2.17
N ASP A 65 -15.55 13.90 1.99
CA ASP A 65 -14.13 14.31 1.93
C ASP A 65 -13.53 14.62 3.31
N PHE A 66 -14.37 14.88 4.33
CA PHE A 66 -13.98 15.20 5.71
C PHE A 66 -13.17 16.50 5.91
N GLU A 67 -12.97 17.32 4.88
CA GLU A 67 -12.04 18.45 4.90
C GLU A 67 -12.50 19.62 5.78
N ASP A 68 -13.78 19.97 5.67
CA ASP A 68 -14.34 21.15 6.33
C ASP A 68 -15.15 20.82 7.60
N ASP A 69 -15.06 19.58 8.08
CA ASP A 69 -15.92 19.07 9.15
C ASP A 69 -15.27 19.06 10.54
N ALA A 70 -14.12 19.71 10.72
CA ALA A 70 -13.39 19.71 11.99
C ALA A 70 -14.27 20.12 13.19
N GLY A 71 -14.52 19.17 14.09
CA GLY A 71 -15.38 19.36 15.27
C GLY A 71 -16.88 19.55 14.97
N ALA A 72 -17.32 19.34 13.73
CA ALA A 72 -18.72 19.45 13.33
C ALA A 72 -19.57 18.27 13.89
N PRO A 73 -20.87 18.50 14.17
CA PRO A 73 -21.78 17.43 14.59
C PRO A 73 -22.27 16.56 13.41
N THR A 74 -21.90 16.92 12.19
CA THR A 74 -22.32 16.32 10.94
C THR A 74 -21.12 16.31 9.98
N VAL A 75 -21.13 15.39 9.04
CA VAL A 75 -20.22 15.32 7.88
C VAL A 75 -21.00 15.78 6.65
N ALA A 76 -20.47 16.76 5.93
CA ALA A 76 -21.11 17.29 4.73
C ALA A 76 -21.03 16.28 3.57
N ASP A 77 -22.07 16.24 2.74
CA ASP A 77 -22.06 15.44 1.51
C ASP A 77 -21.53 16.27 0.34
N SER A 78 -20.28 16.02 -0.02
CA SER A 78 -19.55 16.70 -1.08
C SER A 78 -19.96 16.25 -2.49
N SER A 79 -20.80 15.22 -2.62
CA SER A 79 -21.43 14.86 -3.91
C SER A 79 -22.49 15.88 -4.36
N GLY A 80 -23.02 16.67 -3.42
CA GLY A 80 -24.11 17.61 -3.68
C GLY A 80 -25.52 16.99 -3.63
N ASN A 81 -25.66 15.73 -3.19
CA ASN A 81 -26.95 15.03 -3.08
C ASN A 81 -27.64 15.21 -1.71
N GLU A 82 -27.09 16.05 -0.83
CA GLU A 82 -27.65 16.40 0.48
C GLU A 82 -27.79 15.19 1.43
N HIS A 83 -26.87 14.22 1.36
CA HIS A 83 -26.82 13.05 2.23
C HIS A 83 -25.91 13.25 3.44
N GLU A 84 -26.21 14.22 4.30
CA GLU A 84 -25.38 14.54 5.48
C GLU A 84 -25.26 13.38 6.49
N GLY A 85 -24.05 13.13 6.97
CA GLY A 85 -23.75 12.10 7.96
C GLY A 85 -23.79 12.64 9.39
N ASN A 86 -24.76 12.20 10.20
CA ASN A 86 -24.87 12.64 11.60
C ASN A 86 -23.90 11.88 12.50
N VAL A 87 -23.03 12.61 13.21
CA VAL A 87 -22.07 12.02 14.16
C VAL A 87 -22.78 11.44 15.38
N ASN A 88 -22.56 10.16 15.66
CA ASN A 88 -23.07 9.46 16.84
C ASN A 88 -21.95 8.80 17.64
N GLY A 89 -21.83 9.18 18.91
CA GLY A 89 -20.82 8.60 19.81
C GLY A 89 -19.42 9.17 19.55
N ASN A 90 -18.41 8.32 19.65
CA ASN A 90 -17.01 8.72 19.59
C ASN A 90 -16.49 8.74 18.14
N VAL A 91 -16.83 9.80 17.41
CA VAL A 91 -16.19 10.14 16.13
C VAL A 91 -15.57 11.53 16.26
N THR A 92 -14.31 11.67 15.86
CA THR A 92 -13.59 12.95 15.83
C THR A 92 -13.28 13.30 14.37
N LEU A 93 -13.64 14.50 13.95
CA LEU A 93 -13.44 15.00 12.58
C LEU A 93 -12.30 16.03 12.55
N GLY A 94 -11.62 16.16 11.42
CA GLY A 94 -10.51 17.09 11.23
C GLY A 94 -9.15 16.57 11.75
N VAL A 95 -8.96 15.25 11.71
CA VAL A 95 -7.62 14.64 11.82
C VAL A 95 -7.00 14.53 10.42
N SER A 96 -5.69 14.32 10.31
CA SER A 96 -5.02 14.19 9.01
C SER A 96 -5.56 12.99 8.21
N GLY A 97 -5.79 13.22 6.93
CA GLY A 97 -6.34 12.26 5.98
C GLY A 97 -5.33 11.31 5.38
N ALA A 98 -5.78 10.58 4.37
CA ALA A 98 -4.96 9.69 3.57
C ALA A 98 -4.03 10.53 2.69
N PRO A 99 -2.69 10.40 2.81
CA PRO A 99 -1.75 11.25 2.08
C PRO A 99 -1.85 11.06 0.56
N SER A 100 -2.25 9.87 0.12
CA SER A 100 -2.50 9.52 -1.29
C SER A 100 -3.97 9.64 -1.69
N GLY A 101 -4.82 10.13 -0.79
CA GLY A 101 -6.21 10.46 -1.07
C GLY A 101 -6.33 11.76 -1.88
N SER A 102 -7.52 11.97 -2.41
CA SER A 102 -7.87 13.20 -3.11
C SER A 102 -8.02 14.39 -2.15
N THR A 103 -8.33 14.10 -0.88
CA THR A 103 -8.50 15.11 0.18
C THR A 103 -7.69 14.72 1.42
N PRO A 104 -6.37 15.04 1.44
CA PRO A 104 -5.46 14.52 2.47
C PRO A 104 -5.46 15.30 3.79
N SER A 105 -6.14 16.44 3.89
CA SER A 105 -6.07 17.30 5.09
C SER A 105 -7.07 16.91 6.17
N GLY A 106 -8.15 16.21 5.82
CA GLY A 106 -9.21 15.80 6.73
C GLY A 106 -9.46 14.28 6.74
N ALA A 107 -9.94 13.77 7.86
CA ALA A 107 -10.48 12.42 8.00
C ALA A 107 -11.41 12.33 9.21
N GLY A 108 -12.22 11.27 9.23
CA GLY A 108 -12.99 10.85 10.40
C GLY A 108 -12.27 9.80 11.23
N GLN A 109 -11.95 10.09 12.48
CA GLN A 109 -11.47 9.11 13.46
C GLN A 109 -12.63 8.46 14.20
N PHE A 110 -12.82 7.16 14.01
CA PHE A 110 -13.83 6.35 14.67
C PHE A 110 -13.23 5.60 15.86
N ASN A 111 -13.79 5.79 17.06
CA ASN A 111 -13.36 5.10 18.28
C ASN A 111 -14.57 4.51 19.03
N GLY A 112 -15.37 3.71 18.32
CA GLY A 112 -16.64 3.18 18.81
C GLY A 112 -17.86 4.08 18.53
N GLY A 113 -17.69 5.14 17.74
CA GLY A 113 -18.78 5.93 17.16
C GLY A 113 -19.21 5.45 15.77
N ASN A 114 -20.16 6.15 15.15
CA ASN A 114 -20.59 5.96 13.76
C ASN A 114 -21.19 7.24 13.18
N LEU A 115 -21.32 7.31 11.86
CA LEU A 115 -22.18 8.30 11.20
C LEU A 115 -23.50 7.63 10.81
N SER A 116 -24.62 8.29 11.10
CA SER A 116 -25.93 7.86 10.61
C SER A 116 -26.40 8.79 9.50
N VAL A 117 -26.80 8.20 8.37
CA VAL A 117 -27.26 8.93 7.17
C VAL A 117 -28.76 8.66 6.98
N PRO A 118 -29.64 9.33 7.74
CA PRO A 118 -31.07 8.99 7.80
C PRO A 118 -31.83 9.26 6.51
N THR A 119 -31.26 10.06 5.61
CA THR A 119 -31.81 10.38 4.29
C THR A 119 -31.68 9.21 3.31
N VAL A 120 -30.77 8.27 3.56
CA VAL A 120 -30.48 7.14 2.67
C VAL A 120 -31.11 5.86 3.22
N ASP A 121 -32.12 5.33 2.53
CA ASP A 121 -32.75 4.05 2.87
C ASP A 121 -32.14 2.90 2.05
N VAL A 122 -31.24 2.15 2.66
CA VAL A 122 -30.46 1.08 1.99
C VAL A 122 -31.34 0.07 1.22
N PRO A 123 -32.48 -0.42 1.73
CA PRO A 123 -33.35 -1.33 0.98
C PRO A 123 -33.83 -0.82 -0.37
N THR A 124 -34.08 0.48 -0.48
CA THR A 124 -34.61 1.09 -1.70
C THR A 124 -33.51 1.57 -2.63
N GLU A 125 -32.40 2.07 -2.08
CA GLU A 125 -31.28 2.63 -2.85
C GLU A 125 -30.24 1.59 -3.27
N PHE A 126 -30.01 0.54 -2.47
CA PHE A 126 -28.96 -0.46 -2.69
C PHE A 126 -29.49 -1.91 -2.68
N GLY A 127 -30.81 -2.08 -2.68
CA GLY A 127 -31.48 -3.35 -2.92
C GLY A 127 -31.97 -4.08 -1.67
N ASN A 128 -32.92 -4.98 -1.88
CA ASN A 128 -33.48 -5.85 -0.87
C ASN A 128 -34.07 -7.11 -1.52
N ARG A 129 -33.33 -8.22 -1.47
CA ARG A 129 -33.76 -9.49 -2.06
C ARG A 129 -35.05 -10.03 -1.46
N ASP A 130 -35.34 -9.75 -0.19
CA ASP A 130 -36.57 -10.21 0.49
C ASP A 130 -37.80 -9.43 0.00
N GLN A 131 -37.59 -8.26 -0.60
CA GLN A 131 -38.61 -7.41 -1.23
C GLN A 131 -38.58 -7.48 -2.77
N GLY A 132 -37.66 -8.23 -3.36
CA GLY A 132 -37.49 -8.33 -4.81
C GLY A 132 -36.92 -7.06 -5.46
N ILE A 133 -36.17 -6.26 -4.70
CA ILE A 133 -35.49 -5.06 -5.19
C ILE A 133 -34.04 -5.46 -5.50
N GLU A 134 -33.66 -5.41 -6.77
CA GLU A 134 -32.31 -5.68 -7.25
C GLU A 134 -31.64 -4.33 -7.56
N ALA A 135 -30.44 -4.13 -7.02
CA ALA A 135 -29.64 -2.93 -7.26
C ALA A 135 -28.16 -3.27 -7.11
N SER A 136 -27.35 -2.70 -8.00
CA SER A 136 -25.90 -2.77 -7.95
C SER A 136 -25.33 -1.58 -7.19
N TYR A 137 -24.13 -1.73 -6.65
CA TYR A 137 -23.43 -0.62 -6.00
C TYR A 137 -21.92 -0.80 -5.99
N THR A 138 -21.22 0.30 -5.76
CA THR A 138 -19.81 0.36 -5.37
C THR A 138 -19.69 1.20 -4.10
N MET A 139 -18.94 0.73 -3.12
CA MET A 139 -18.63 1.45 -1.88
C MET A 139 -17.11 1.47 -1.70
N ALA A 140 -16.51 2.65 -1.65
CA ALA A 140 -15.06 2.82 -1.54
C ALA A 140 -14.69 3.84 -0.46
N CYS A 141 -13.54 3.65 0.17
CA CYS A 141 -12.94 4.64 1.06
C CYS A 141 -11.46 4.32 1.30
N TRP A 142 -10.71 5.33 1.74
CA TRP A 142 -9.46 5.11 2.44
C TRP A 142 -9.73 4.78 3.90
N ILE A 143 -8.98 3.82 4.44
CA ILE A 143 -9.04 3.44 5.85
C ILE A 143 -7.65 3.36 6.45
N LYS A 144 -7.52 3.72 7.73
CA LYS A 144 -6.34 3.47 8.56
C LYS A 144 -6.77 2.70 9.80
N PRO A 145 -6.78 1.34 9.77
CA PRO A 145 -7.33 0.54 10.85
C PRO A 145 -6.41 0.51 12.07
N ASP A 146 -6.97 0.83 13.22
CA ASP A 146 -6.30 0.61 14.51
C ASP A 146 -6.08 -0.91 14.74
N PRO A 147 -5.02 -1.35 15.44
CA PRO A 147 -4.82 -2.76 15.79
C PRO A 147 -6.05 -3.45 16.39
N ALA A 148 -6.87 -2.73 17.17
CA ALA A 148 -8.10 -3.24 17.76
C ALA A 148 -9.17 -3.59 16.72
N SER A 149 -9.12 -3.02 15.52
CA SER A 149 -10.04 -3.36 14.43
C SER A 149 -9.84 -4.77 13.88
N PHE A 150 -8.69 -5.38 14.12
CA PHE A 150 -8.41 -6.75 13.70
C PHE A 150 -8.93 -7.80 14.69
N SER A 151 -9.54 -7.37 15.80
CA SER A 151 -10.14 -8.25 16.81
C SER A 151 -11.68 -8.27 16.72
N GLY A 152 -12.24 -9.43 16.34
CA GLY A 152 -13.68 -9.60 16.19
C GLY A 152 -14.25 -9.06 14.88
N ASP A 153 -15.47 -8.55 14.93
CA ASP A 153 -16.22 -7.98 13.80
C ASP A 153 -16.17 -6.45 13.86
N ARG A 154 -15.84 -5.77 12.75
CA ARG A 154 -15.71 -4.31 12.71
C ARG A 154 -16.13 -3.79 11.34
N PHE A 155 -17.24 -3.06 11.27
CA PHE A 155 -17.82 -2.67 9.97
C PHE A 155 -17.79 -1.17 9.78
N TYR A 156 -17.49 -0.75 8.55
CA TYR A 156 -17.45 0.67 8.19
C TYR A 156 -18.44 1.05 7.09
N PHE A 157 -18.94 0.10 6.31
CA PHE A 157 -20.19 0.28 5.57
C PHE A 157 -21.24 -0.64 6.17
N GLY A 158 -22.36 -0.08 6.62
CA GLY A 158 -23.41 -0.89 7.21
C GLY A 158 -24.79 -0.29 7.12
N GLN A 159 -25.74 -1.05 7.63
CA GLN A 159 -27.16 -0.75 7.55
C GLN A 159 -27.82 -0.83 8.94
N GLY A 160 -28.90 -0.08 9.14
CA GLY A 160 -29.62 0.02 10.41
C GLY A 160 -30.15 -1.30 10.98
N SER A 161 -30.51 -2.28 10.17
CA SER A 161 -31.07 -3.56 10.63
C SER A 161 -30.88 -4.66 9.61
N GLN A 162 -29.94 -5.58 9.85
CA GLN A 162 -29.56 -6.66 8.93
C GLN A 162 -29.13 -6.08 7.57
N GLY A 163 -28.80 -6.96 6.60
CA GLY A 163 -28.35 -6.52 5.28
C GLY A 163 -26.86 -6.26 5.17
N ILE A 164 -26.49 -5.10 4.65
CA ILE A 164 -25.10 -4.74 4.33
C ILE A 164 -24.25 -4.58 5.61
N HIS A 165 -23.07 -5.20 5.61
CA HIS A 165 -22.03 -4.96 6.62
C HIS A 165 -20.64 -5.31 6.08
N HIS A 166 -20.01 -4.35 5.40
CA HIS A 166 -18.64 -4.48 4.88
C HIS A 166 -17.62 -3.93 5.87
N GLY A 167 -16.52 -4.65 6.01
CA GLY A 167 -15.43 -4.25 6.89
C GLY A 167 -14.53 -5.43 7.24
N PHE A 168 -14.26 -5.65 8.52
CA PHE A 168 -13.43 -6.74 9.01
C PHE A 168 -14.24 -7.80 9.75
N ARG A 169 -13.83 -9.05 9.57
CA ARG A 169 -14.23 -10.18 10.42
C ARG A 169 -13.03 -11.07 10.67
N GLY A 170 -12.61 -11.16 11.94
CA GLY A 170 -11.44 -11.94 12.33
C GLY A 170 -10.14 -11.43 11.71
N GLY A 171 -10.06 -10.13 11.42
CA GLY A 171 -8.88 -9.47 10.86
C GLY A 171 -8.76 -9.47 9.34
N ASN A 172 -9.64 -10.17 8.61
CA ASN A 172 -9.69 -10.09 7.16
C ASN A 172 -10.79 -9.14 6.71
N LEU A 173 -10.61 -8.50 5.56
CA LEU A 173 -11.70 -7.80 4.89
C LEU A 173 -12.85 -8.76 4.61
N TYR A 174 -14.07 -8.21 4.61
CA TYR A 174 -15.28 -9.00 4.64
C TYR A 174 -16.38 -8.26 3.88
N HIS A 175 -16.83 -8.87 2.79
CA HIS A 175 -17.97 -8.41 2.02
C HIS A 175 -19.19 -9.21 2.46
N ALA A 176 -20.21 -8.55 3.01
CA ALA A 176 -21.33 -9.26 3.59
C ALA A 176 -22.70 -8.63 3.36
N HIS A 177 -23.61 -9.49 2.94
CA HIS A 177 -25.05 -9.30 2.96
C HIS A 177 -25.63 -10.37 3.86
N TRP A 178 -26.23 -10.01 4.99
CA TRP A 178 -26.71 -10.96 6.00
C TRP A 178 -27.12 -12.35 5.46
N GLY A 179 -26.26 -13.35 5.67
CA GLY A 179 -26.47 -14.73 5.21
C GLY A 179 -25.86 -15.06 3.83
N SER A 180 -25.06 -14.18 3.25
CA SER A 180 -24.34 -14.29 1.98
C SER A 180 -23.07 -13.45 2.08
N ASP A 181 -22.02 -14.08 2.62
CA ASP A 181 -20.83 -13.39 3.10
C ASP A 181 -19.56 -14.10 2.60
N PHE A 182 -18.50 -13.35 2.33
CA PHE A 182 -17.17 -13.91 2.05
C PHE A 182 -16.04 -13.02 2.55
N SER A 183 -14.87 -13.63 2.76
CA SER A 183 -13.66 -12.95 3.20
C SER A 183 -12.72 -12.63 2.04
N GLY A 184 -12.03 -11.50 2.17
CA GLY A 184 -10.85 -11.17 1.39
C GLY A 184 -9.66 -12.07 1.67
N GLN A 185 -8.66 -12.01 0.79
CA GLN A 185 -7.42 -12.78 0.91
C GLN A 185 -6.28 -11.95 1.50
N GLN A 186 -6.19 -10.68 1.11
CA GLN A 186 -5.18 -9.76 1.59
C GLN A 186 -5.46 -9.33 3.03
N ARG A 187 -4.42 -9.44 3.85
CA ARG A 187 -4.43 -8.93 5.22
C ARG A 187 -3.82 -7.53 5.21
N LEU A 188 -4.55 -6.59 5.79
CA LEU A 188 -4.07 -5.24 5.97
C LEU A 188 -3.17 -5.13 7.21
N ASN A 189 -2.25 -4.18 7.17
CA ASN A 189 -1.44 -3.80 8.31
C ASN A 189 -2.22 -2.82 9.19
N PRO A 190 -2.05 -2.90 10.53
CA PRO A 190 -2.57 -1.87 11.41
C PRO A 190 -1.80 -0.56 11.23
N ASP A 191 -2.49 0.55 11.46
CA ASP A 191 -1.92 1.90 11.42
C ASP A 191 -1.27 2.30 10.09
N GLU A 192 -1.67 1.65 8.99
CA GLU A 192 -1.31 1.98 7.62
C GLU A 192 -2.55 2.33 6.80
N TRP A 193 -2.44 3.31 5.90
CA TRP A 193 -3.53 3.66 5.01
C TRP A 193 -3.70 2.59 3.93
N ALA A 194 -4.94 2.19 3.69
CA ALA A 194 -5.31 1.31 2.58
C ALA A 194 -6.61 1.82 1.95
N HIS A 195 -6.69 1.80 0.62
CA HIS A 195 -7.93 2.03 -0.10
C HIS A 195 -8.69 0.71 -0.23
N THR A 196 -9.94 0.66 0.23
CA THR A 196 -10.79 -0.53 0.11
C THR A 196 -12.01 -0.25 -0.76
N THR A 197 -12.41 -1.24 -1.54
CA THR A 197 -13.61 -1.12 -2.38
C THR A 197 -14.41 -2.42 -2.36
N PHE A 198 -15.72 -2.29 -2.20
CA PHE A 198 -16.69 -3.37 -2.24
C PHE A 198 -17.69 -3.11 -3.37
N THR A 199 -17.81 -4.06 -4.29
CA THR A 199 -18.78 -3.98 -5.39
C THR A 199 -19.81 -5.08 -5.28
N TYR A 200 -21.08 -4.77 -5.55
CA TYR A 200 -22.10 -5.77 -5.80
C TYR A 200 -22.77 -5.52 -7.15
N ASP A 201 -22.70 -6.53 -8.01
CA ASP A 201 -23.36 -6.59 -9.31
C ASP A 201 -24.60 -7.47 -9.20
N ALA A 202 -25.79 -6.85 -9.19
CA ALA A 202 -27.05 -7.57 -9.10
C ALA A 202 -27.39 -8.34 -10.40
N ASP A 203 -26.99 -7.82 -11.56
CA ASP A 203 -27.26 -8.45 -12.87
C ASP A 203 -26.50 -9.78 -13.00
N ASN A 204 -25.28 -9.83 -12.45
CA ASN A 204 -24.41 -11.01 -12.51
C ASN A 204 -24.36 -11.82 -11.20
N ASN A 205 -25.03 -11.36 -10.13
CA ASN A 205 -24.93 -11.92 -8.78
C ASN A 205 -23.47 -12.09 -8.33
N ARG A 206 -22.68 -11.03 -8.47
CA ARG A 206 -21.25 -11.03 -8.16
C ARG A 206 -20.96 -10.00 -7.07
N GLY A 207 -20.32 -10.43 -5.99
CA GLY A 207 -19.70 -9.53 -5.01
C GLY A 207 -18.19 -9.58 -5.16
N ALA A 208 -17.50 -8.45 -5.04
CA ALA A 208 -16.03 -8.41 -5.09
C ALA A 208 -15.43 -7.41 -4.10
N ILE A 209 -14.19 -7.69 -3.70
CA ILE A 209 -13.35 -6.87 -2.82
C ILE A 209 -12.10 -6.47 -3.62
N TYR A 210 -11.72 -5.21 -3.50
CA TYR A 210 -10.48 -4.66 -4.02
C TYR A 210 -9.73 -3.96 -2.89
N VAL A 211 -8.41 -4.00 -2.94
CA VAL A 211 -7.49 -3.38 -1.99
C VAL A 211 -6.44 -2.61 -2.77
N ASN A 212 -6.25 -1.33 -2.44
CA ASN A 212 -5.30 -0.43 -3.10
C ASN A 212 -5.44 -0.47 -4.63
N GLY A 213 -6.70 -0.44 -5.11
CA GLY A 213 -7.01 -0.45 -6.54
C GLY A 213 -6.94 -1.81 -7.21
N THR A 214 -6.38 -2.81 -6.53
CA THR A 214 -6.17 -4.15 -7.10
C THR A 214 -7.26 -5.13 -6.65
N PHE A 215 -7.67 -6.02 -7.55
CA PHE A 215 -8.61 -7.10 -7.23
C PHE A 215 -8.06 -8.04 -6.15
N ASP A 216 -8.85 -8.30 -5.10
CA ASP A 216 -8.50 -9.23 -4.02
C ASP A 216 -9.29 -10.54 -4.10
N SER A 217 -10.62 -10.45 -4.11
CA SER A 217 -11.48 -11.64 -4.04
C SER A 217 -12.90 -11.40 -4.55
N GLU A 218 -13.60 -12.48 -4.88
CA GLU A 218 -15.01 -12.42 -5.30
C GLU A 218 -15.82 -13.64 -4.84
N MET A 219 -17.14 -13.46 -4.81
CA MET A 219 -18.12 -14.54 -4.79
C MET A 219 -19.00 -14.46 -6.02
N ASN A 220 -18.97 -15.54 -6.81
CA ASN A 220 -19.96 -15.81 -7.85
C ASN A 220 -21.20 -16.46 -7.22
N ASN A 221 -22.39 -15.93 -7.51
CA ASN A 221 -23.68 -16.20 -6.83
C ASN A 221 -23.85 -15.49 -5.47
N GLN A 222 -23.29 -14.30 -5.32
CA GLN A 222 -23.57 -13.43 -4.18
C GLN A 222 -25.05 -13.01 -4.23
N GLN A 223 -25.79 -13.27 -3.15
CA GLN A 223 -27.18 -12.83 -3.04
C GLN A 223 -27.24 -11.35 -2.67
N GLY A 224 -28.23 -10.62 -3.17
CA GLY A 224 -28.42 -9.21 -2.85
C GLY A 224 -28.63 -8.93 -1.37
N PRO A 225 -28.47 -7.67 -0.92
CA PRO A 225 -28.69 -7.32 0.48
C PRO A 225 -30.15 -7.57 0.89
N ASN A 226 -30.41 -7.58 2.19
CA ASN A 226 -31.75 -7.70 2.76
C ASN A 226 -31.87 -6.80 3.99
N GLY A 227 -32.85 -7.03 4.86
CA GLY A 227 -32.98 -6.24 6.09
C GLY A 227 -33.67 -4.90 5.85
N GLY A 228 -33.29 -3.88 6.61
CA GLY A 228 -33.97 -2.59 6.64
C GLY A 228 -33.18 -1.48 7.32
N GLY A 229 -33.64 -0.25 7.14
CA GLY A 229 -33.11 0.92 7.85
C GLY A 229 -32.00 1.67 7.11
N PRO A 230 -31.55 2.79 7.69
CA PRO A 230 -30.72 3.75 6.99
C PRO A 230 -29.28 3.26 6.82
N LEU A 231 -28.54 3.95 5.97
CA LEU A 231 -27.09 3.80 5.84
C LEU A 231 -26.40 4.24 7.15
N ILE A 232 -25.40 3.46 7.55
CA ILE A 232 -24.54 3.73 8.70
C ILE A 232 -23.09 3.57 8.25
N ILE A 233 -22.25 4.58 8.55
CA ILE A 233 -20.81 4.53 8.32
C ILE A 233 -20.11 4.28 9.66
N GLY A 234 -19.18 3.34 9.71
CA GLY A 234 -18.45 2.99 10.93
C GLY A 234 -19.18 2.03 11.88
N ALA A 235 -20.33 1.45 11.50
CA ALA A 235 -21.01 0.39 12.26
C ALA A 235 -22.06 -0.37 11.42
N ARG A 236 -22.76 -1.33 12.05
CA ARG A 236 -23.97 -1.99 11.51
C ARG A 236 -25.09 -2.12 12.56
N ASN A 237 -26.29 -2.54 12.17
CA ASN A 237 -27.40 -2.90 13.08
C ASN A 237 -27.72 -1.82 14.14
N GLY A 238 -27.75 -0.55 13.74
CA GLY A 238 -28.07 0.56 14.64
C GLY A 238 -26.92 0.96 15.57
N GLY A 239 -25.68 0.60 15.22
CA GLY A 239 -24.47 1.09 15.90
C GLY A 239 -23.65 0.02 16.64
N GLY A 240 -23.77 -1.26 16.27
CA GLY A 240 -22.95 -2.35 16.82
C GLY A 240 -21.78 -2.74 15.91
N GLU A 241 -20.79 -3.43 16.49
CA GLU A 241 -19.55 -3.85 15.83
C GLU A 241 -18.84 -2.70 15.10
N ASN A 242 -18.67 -1.59 15.82
CA ASN A 242 -18.13 -0.33 15.30
C ASN A 242 -16.71 -0.50 14.77
N TYR A 243 -16.42 0.17 13.68
CA TYR A 243 -15.05 0.33 13.22
C TYR A 243 -14.21 1.17 14.22
N ILE A 244 -12.92 0.86 14.30
CA ILE A 244 -11.93 1.60 15.08
C ILE A 244 -10.74 1.94 14.17
N GLY A 245 -10.51 3.22 13.92
CA GLY A 245 -9.52 3.67 12.95
C GLY A 245 -9.92 4.98 12.29
N LEU A 246 -9.21 5.35 11.23
CA LEU A 246 -9.54 6.50 10.40
C LEU A 246 -10.28 6.05 9.14
N ILE A 247 -11.21 6.87 8.67
CA ILE A 247 -11.83 6.77 7.35
C ILE A 247 -11.67 8.11 6.68
N ASP A 248 -11.32 8.07 5.40
CA ASP A 248 -11.20 9.23 4.53
C ASP A 248 -11.75 8.92 3.13
N ASP A 249 -12.06 9.95 2.36
CA ASP A 249 -12.44 9.87 0.94
C ASP A 249 -13.55 8.82 0.68
N LEU A 250 -14.60 8.84 1.51
CA LEU A 250 -15.63 7.81 1.46
C LEU A 250 -16.67 8.13 0.40
N ALA A 251 -16.86 7.23 -0.56
CA ALA A 251 -17.82 7.41 -1.63
C ALA A 251 -18.64 6.15 -1.93
N ILE A 252 -19.87 6.36 -2.41
CA ILE A 252 -20.81 5.31 -2.79
C ILE A 252 -21.41 5.63 -4.15
N TRP A 253 -21.52 4.62 -5.02
CA TRP A 253 -22.20 4.68 -6.31
C TRP A 253 -23.31 3.63 -6.38
N GLN A 254 -24.35 3.91 -7.18
CA GLN A 254 -25.44 2.97 -7.48
C GLN A 254 -25.15 2.11 -8.73
N GLU A 255 -23.88 1.96 -9.07
CA GLU A 255 -23.38 1.13 -10.17
C GLU A 255 -22.06 0.46 -9.81
N VAL A 256 -21.66 -0.52 -10.63
CA VAL A 256 -20.37 -1.20 -10.49
C VAL A 256 -19.32 -0.42 -11.25
N LEU A 257 -18.33 0.13 -10.54
CA LEU A 257 -17.17 0.74 -11.17
C LEU A 257 -16.29 -0.33 -11.84
N SER A 258 -15.66 0.04 -12.94
CA SER A 258 -14.65 -0.79 -13.62
C SER A 258 -13.35 -0.87 -12.82
N ASP A 259 -12.53 -1.89 -13.10
CA ASP A 259 -11.24 -2.07 -12.44
C ASP A 259 -10.35 -0.82 -12.58
N ASP A 260 -10.30 -0.21 -13.77
CA ASP A 260 -9.53 1.02 -14.03
C ASP A 260 -10.03 2.22 -13.19
N GLN A 261 -11.34 2.32 -12.96
CA GLN A 261 -11.94 3.36 -12.11
C GLN A 261 -11.63 3.13 -10.62
N ILE A 262 -11.64 1.88 -10.17
CA ILE A 262 -11.30 1.51 -8.80
C ILE A 262 -9.80 1.75 -8.53
N GLU A 263 -8.95 1.47 -9.53
CA GLU A 263 -7.53 1.80 -9.49
C GLU A 263 -7.30 3.31 -9.43
N ALA A 264 -8.03 4.09 -10.24
CA ALA A 264 -7.96 5.55 -10.23
C ALA A 264 -8.30 6.13 -8.84
N LEU A 265 -9.34 5.64 -8.18
CA LEU A 265 -9.71 6.04 -6.81
C LEU A 265 -8.57 5.77 -5.80
N ALA A 266 -7.95 4.59 -5.88
CA ALA A 266 -6.82 4.23 -5.03
C ALA A 266 -5.54 5.02 -5.33
N ASN A 267 -5.50 5.66 -6.50
CA ASN A 267 -4.40 6.53 -6.92
C ASN A 267 -4.65 8.02 -6.60
N GLY A 268 -5.72 8.34 -5.87
CA GLY A 268 -6.01 9.69 -5.39
C GLY A 268 -6.95 10.50 -6.30
N VAL A 269 -7.57 9.88 -7.31
CA VAL A 269 -8.59 10.57 -8.10
C VAL A 269 -9.82 10.84 -7.23
N SER A 270 -10.30 12.09 -7.21
CA SER A 270 -11.43 12.47 -6.37
C SER A 270 -12.74 11.79 -6.78
N PRO A 271 -13.46 11.16 -5.83
CA PRO A 271 -14.79 10.63 -6.09
C PRO A 271 -15.80 11.68 -6.53
N GLY A 272 -15.67 12.92 -6.05
CA GLY A 272 -16.65 13.99 -6.26
C GLY A 272 -16.72 14.54 -7.69
N GLY A 273 -15.94 14.01 -8.64
CA GLY A 273 -15.89 14.45 -10.03
C GLY A 273 -15.34 15.88 -10.24
N ARG A 274 -15.31 16.70 -9.18
CA ARG A 274 -14.82 18.09 -9.09
C ARG A 274 -13.32 18.27 -9.37
N GLY A 275 -12.65 17.23 -9.85
CA GLY A 275 -11.25 17.26 -10.26
C GLY A 275 -10.94 16.47 -11.53
N ASN A 276 -11.91 15.92 -12.26
CA ASN A 276 -11.62 15.30 -13.58
C ASN A 276 -12.00 16.21 -14.75
N VAL A 277 -12.16 17.50 -14.46
CA VAL A 277 -12.15 18.54 -15.47
C VAL A 277 -10.71 18.72 -15.96
N ASP A 278 -10.60 18.94 -17.26
CA ASP A 278 -9.40 19.27 -18.01
C ASP A 278 -9.88 20.42 -18.88
N GLU A 279 -9.86 21.63 -18.31
CA GLU A 279 -10.54 22.83 -18.84
C GLU A 279 -9.93 23.26 -20.19
N ASP A 280 -8.66 22.95 -20.43
CA ASP A 280 -7.94 23.27 -21.66
C ASP A 280 -7.72 22.08 -22.63
N GLU A 281 -8.22 20.90 -22.25
CA GLU A 281 -8.23 19.64 -23.00
C GLU A 281 -6.82 19.10 -23.36
N ASP A 282 -5.85 19.25 -22.47
CA ASP A 282 -4.45 18.86 -22.70
C ASP A 282 -4.03 17.53 -22.08
N GLY A 283 -4.89 16.96 -21.24
CA GLY A 283 -4.69 15.68 -20.57
C GLY A 283 -4.13 15.79 -19.15
N LEU A 284 -3.79 16.98 -18.67
CA LEU A 284 -3.59 17.27 -17.26
C LEU A 284 -4.94 17.58 -16.60
N PRO A 285 -5.27 16.96 -15.46
CA PRO A 285 -6.49 17.30 -14.74
C PRO A 285 -6.34 18.60 -13.94
N ASP A 286 -7.36 19.47 -13.95
CA ASP A 286 -7.33 20.77 -13.26
C ASP A 286 -6.95 20.66 -11.78
N TYR A 287 -7.39 19.60 -11.08
CA TYR A 287 -7.06 19.43 -9.65
C TYR A 287 -5.57 19.20 -9.42
N TRP A 288 -4.91 18.51 -10.34
CA TRP A 288 -3.48 18.21 -10.26
C TRP A 288 -2.71 19.50 -10.54
N GLU A 289 -3.12 20.24 -11.57
CA GLU A 289 -2.58 21.55 -11.89
C GLU A 289 -2.76 22.53 -10.73
N ASP A 290 -3.96 22.66 -10.17
CA ASP A 290 -4.24 23.51 -9.00
C ASP A 290 -3.42 23.09 -7.78
N LYS A 291 -3.31 21.78 -7.51
CA LYS A 291 -2.52 21.23 -6.38
C LYS A 291 -1.07 21.69 -6.45
N PHE A 292 -0.47 21.61 -7.62
CA PHE A 292 0.91 22.02 -7.83
C PHE A 292 1.03 23.51 -8.20
N GLY A 293 -0.08 24.23 -8.35
CA GLY A 293 -0.11 25.66 -8.70
C GLY A 293 0.34 25.95 -10.12
N LEU A 294 0.01 25.06 -11.05
CA LEU A 294 -0.03 25.29 -12.49
C LEU A 294 -1.35 26.00 -12.85
N ASP A 295 -1.56 26.34 -14.12
CA ASP A 295 -2.76 27.08 -14.59
C ASP A 295 -3.66 26.15 -15.42
N PRO A 296 -4.80 25.68 -14.88
CA PRO A 296 -5.71 24.76 -15.57
C PRO A 296 -6.35 25.29 -16.87
N GLU A 297 -6.21 26.60 -17.15
CA GLU A 297 -6.70 27.21 -18.39
C GLU A 297 -5.59 27.33 -19.47
N ASP A 298 -4.38 26.84 -19.22
CA ASP A 298 -3.22 26.99 -20.11
C ASP A 298 -2.44 25.71 -20.40
N ASN A 299 -2.73 25.13 -21.57
CA ASN A 299 -2.14 23.89 -22.04
C ASN A 299 -0.68 23.95 -22.51
N GLY A 300 0.12 24.81 -21.90
CA GLY A 300 1.47 25.14 -22.34
C GLY A 300 1.52 26.20 -23.44
N SER A 301 0.39 26.81 -23.81
CA SER A 301 0.32 27.78 -24.91
C SER A 301 0.83 29.18 -24.54
N ILE A 302 0.68 29.57 -23.27
CA ILE A 302 1.11 30.85 -22.72
C ILE A 302 2.41 30.65 -21.94
N ASP A 303 2.42 29.71 -20.98
CA ASP A 303 3.59 29.26 -20.25
C ASP A 303 3.76 27.75 -20.44
N LYS A 304 4.88 27.35 -21.05
CA LYS A 304 5.18 25.94 -21.34
C LYS A 304 5.13 25.05 -20.10
N ASN A 305 5.34 25.61 -18.90
CA ASN A 305 5.42 24.86 -17.66
C ASN A 305 4.04 24.44 -17.12
N ASN A 306 2.95 24.98 -17.66
CA ASN A 306 1.60 24.58 -17.27
C ASN A 306 1.14 23.32 -18.00
N GLY A 307 1.46 23.19 -19.29
CA GLY A 307 1.02 22.04 -20.09
C GLY A 307 1.80 20.73 -19.83
N PRO A 308 1.38 19.61 -20.45
CA PRO A 308 1.89 18.26 -20.20
C PRO A 308 3.37 18.06 -20.54
N GLU A 309 3.90 18.85 -21.48
CA GLU A 309 5.31 18.83 -21.89
C GLU A 309 6.18 19.82 -21.09
N GLY A 310 5.58 20.46 -20.08
CA GLY A 310 6.28 21.29 -19.11
C GLY A 310 7.21 20.46 -18.23
N ASP A 311 8.28 21.08 -17.77
CA ASP A 311 9.27 20.52 -16.84
C ASP A 311 9.65 21.70 -15.92
N PRO A 312 8.84 21.97 -14.88
CA PRO A 312 8.95 23.20 -14.10
C PRO A 312 10.16 23.23 -13.15
N ASP A 313 10.70 22.08 -12.74
CA ASP A 313 11.84 21.95 -11.83
C ASP A 313 13.16 21.49 -12.50
N GLU A 314 13.12 21.17 -13.79
CA GLU A 314 14.26 20.85 -14.65
C GLU A 314 14.99 19.55 -14.28
N ASP A 315 14.26 18.55 -13.78
CA ASP A 315 14.78 17.25 -13.38
C ASP A 315 14.86 16.23 -14.55
N GLY A 316 14.14 16.52 -15.63
CA GLY A 316 14.09 15.72 -16.86
C GLY A 316 12.81 14.91 -17.06
N LEU A 317 11.85 14.96 -16.14
CA LEU A 317 10.49 14.48 -16.32
C LEU A 317 9.59 15.61 -16.80
N THR A 318 8.56 15.24 -17.56
CA THR A 318 7.50 16.18 -17.95
C THR A 318 6.35 16.12 -16.96
N ASN A 319 5.52 17.17 -16.85
CA ASN A 319 4.29 17.17 -16.06
C ASN A 319 3.43 15.91 -16.30
N ALA A 320 3.37 15.42 -17.55
CA ALA A 320 2.67 14.18 -17.88
C ALA A 320 3.35 12.93 -17.30
N ASP A 321 4.69 12.86 -17.34
CA ASP A 321 5.45 11.78 -16.71
C ASP A 321 5.30 11.82 -15.18
N GLU A 322 5.28 13.02 -14.60
CA GLU A 322 5.17 13.21 -13.15
C GLU A 322 3.76 12.93 -12.63
N LEU A 323 2.73 13.25 -13.41
CA LEU A 323 1.37 12.80 -13.15
C LEU A 323 1.29 11.25 -13.14
N GLU A 324 1.98 10.58 -14.06
CA GLU A 324 2.03 9.11 -14.14
C GLU A 324 2.84 8.49 -12.97
N ASN A 325 4.00 9.05 -12.66
CA ASN A 325 4.91 8.58 -11.61
C ASN A 325 4.47 9.02 -10.20
N LYS A 326 3.57 10.02 -10.14
CA LYS A 326 3.04 10.67 -8.94
C LYS A 326 4.12 11.40 -8.13
N THR A 327 5.06 12.00 -8.84
CA THR A 327 6.10 12.89 -8.30
C THR A 327 5.59 14.34 -8.26
N ASP A 328 6.34 15.26 -7.65
CA ASP A 328 5.98 16.67 -7.54
C ASP A 328 6.62 17.50 -8.67
N PRO A 329 5.84 18.05 -9.64
CA PRO A 329 6.33 18.82 -10.79
C PRO A 329 7.06 20.11 -10.47
N LYS A 330 7.25 20.44 -9.19
CA LYS A 330 8.00 21.61 -8.75
C LYS A 330 9.14 21.24 -7.82
N LYS A 331 9.43 19.96 -7.67
CA LYS A 331 10.46 19.45 -6.77
C LYS A 331 11.20 18.30 -7.45
N ALA A 332 12.38 18.63 -7.97
CA ALA A 332 13.22 17.71 -8.73
C ALA A 332 13.66 16.43 -8.02
N ASP A 333 13.36 16.28 -6.73
CA ASP A 333 13.72 15.17 -5.83
C ASP A 333 12.53 15.04 -4.85
N THR A 334 11.56 14.18 -5.18
CA THR A 334 10.26 14.15 -4.51
C THR A 334 10.36 13.63 -3.06
N ASP A 335 11.26 12.70 -2.77
CA ASP A 335 11.42 12.08 -1.45
C ASP A 335 12.61 12.60 -0.60
N ASP A 336 13.37 13.57 -1.12
CA ASP A 336 14.50 14.23 -0.47
C ASP A 336 15.68 13.29 -0.14
N ASP A 337 15.90 12.25 -0.94
CA ASP A 337 17.02 11.32 -0.75
C ASP A 337 18.33 11.81 -1.40
N GLY A 338 18.25 12.76 -2.34
CA GLY A 338 19.37 13.34 -3.07
C GLY A 338 19.55 12.85 -4.52
N LEU A 339 18.72 11.92 -4.98
CA LEU A 339 18.50 11.59 -6.39
C LEU A 339 17.37 12.46 -6.94
N ALA A 340 17.35 12.63 -8.26
CA ALA A 340 16.30 13.39 -8.92
C ALA A 340 15.25 12.43 -9.49
N ASP A 341 13.97 12.78 -9.51
CA ASP A 341 12.92 11.85 -9.92
C ASP A 341 13.18 11.30 -11.34
N GLY A 342 13.69 12.15 -12.24
CA GLY A 342 14.09 11.78 -13.60
C GLY A 342 15.22 10.75 -13.73
N VAL A 343 16.02 10.51 -12.69
CA VAL A 343 17.00 9.40 -12.68
C VAL A 343 16.45 8.11 -12.08
N GLU A 344 15.33 8.17 -11.39
CA GLU A 344 14.72 7.08 -10.63
C GLU A 344 13.54 6.46 -11.39
N THR A 345 13.86 5.50 -12.26
CA THR A 345 12.87 4.99 -13.22
C THR A 345 11.90 3.95 -12.68
N ASN A 346 11.96 3.63 -11.38
CA ASN A 346 11.10 2.65 -10.70
C ASN A 346 11.03 1.29 -11.41
N THR A 347 12.13 0.86 -12.01
CA THR A 347 12.23 -0.41 -12.75
C THR A 347 12.67 -1.58 -11.88
N GLY A 348 13.13 -1.32 -10.64
CA GLY A 348 13.68 -2.33 -9.73
C GLY A 348 14.98 -2.94 -10.26
N THR A 349 15.76 -2.18 -11.05
CA THR A 349 17.00 -2.67 -11.66
C THR A 349 17.92 -1.50 -11.91
N TYR A 350 19.09 -1.52 -11.26
CA TYR A 350 20.13 -0.55 -11.49
C TYR A 350 20.74 -0.68 -12.88
N VAL A 351 20.71 0.41 -13.67
CA VAL A 351 21.36 0.48 -14.99
C VAL A 351 22.58 1.38 -14.94
N SER A 352 22.48 2.55 -14.31
CA SER A 352 23.55 3.54 -14.15
C SER A 352 23.17 4.65 -13.17
N ALA A 353 24.10 5.55 -12.85
CA ALA A 353 23.82 6.73 -12.02
C ALA A 353 22.80 7.74 -12.61
N THR A 354 22.35 7.56 -13.87
CA THR A 354 21.27 8.36 -14.47
C THR A 354 20.03 7.51 -14.78
N ASN A 355 19.98 6.29 -14.26
CA ASN A 355 18.88 5.33 -14.36
C ASN A 355 19.12 4.29 -13.26
N THR A 356 18.79 4.66 -12.04
CA THR A 356 19.04 3.86 -10.82
C THR A 356 18.02 2.74 -10.67
N GLY A 357 16.86 2.87 -11.33
CA GLY A 357 15.76 1.92 -11.22
C GLY A 357 15.02 1.99 -9.88
N THR A 358 15.42 2.90 -9.00
CA THR A 358 14.82 3.15 -7.68
C THR A 358 13.48 3.86 -7.79
N ASN A 359 12.73 3.91 -6.70
CA ASN A 359 11.40 4.50 -6.64
C ASN A 359 11.48 5.97 -6.19
N PRO A 360 11.10 6.95 -7.04
CA PRO A 360 11.26 8.40 -6.77
C PRO A 360 10.42 8.98 -5.62
N LYS A 361 9.81 8.13 -4.80
CA LYS A 361 8.95 8.51 -3.68
C LYS A 361 9.29 7.74 -2.41
N ASN A 362 10.38 7.00 -2.45
CA ASN A 362 10.86 6.20 -1.36
C ASN A 362 12.39 6.28 -1.29
N ALA A 363 12.86 7.10 -0.35
CA ALA A 363 14.28 7.40 -0.17
C ALA A 363 15.20 6.18 0.12
N ASP A 364 14.62 5.01 0.41
CA ASP A 364 15.28 3.72 0.67
C ASP A 364 14.45 2.65 -0.05
N THR A 365 14.76 2.38 -1.32
CA THR A 365 13.91 1.60 -2.23
C THR A 365 13.80 0.13 -1.81
N ASP A 366 14.87 -0.46 -1.28
CA ASP A 366 14.92 -1.88 -0.92
C ASP A 366 14.79 -2.16 0.59
N GLU A 367 14.62 -1.11 1.39
CA GLU A 367 14.31 -1.10 2.82
C GLU A 367 15.41 -1.71 3.70
N ASP A 368 16.67 -1.53 3.32
CA ASP A 368 17.82 -2.08 4.02
C ASP A 368 18.43 -1.12 5.07
N GLY A 369 18.01 0.15 5.04
CA GLY A 369 18.43 1.23 5.93
C GLY A 369 19.49 2.18 5.37
N LEU A 370 19.90 2.01 4.11
CA LEU A 370 20.65 2.99 3.32
C LEU A 370 19.67 3.82 2.48
N ILE A 371 20.08 5.04 2.12
CA ILE A 371 19.29 5.85 1.17
C ILE A 371 19.81 5.60 -0.24
N ASP A 372 18.94 5.62 -1.24
CA ASP A 372 19.29 5.22 -2.61
C ASP A 372 20.48 6.02 -3.16
N SER A 373 20.56 7.32 -2.82
CA SER A 373 21.65 8.20 -3.24
C SER A 373 23.06 7.81 -2.78
N VAL A 374 23.20 6.99 -1.72
CA VAL A 374 24.53 6.52 -1.26
C VAL A 374 24.96 5.20 -1.91
N GLU A 375 24.05 4.53 -2.60
CA GLU A 375 24.22 3.18 -3.14
C GLU A 375 24.54 3.23 -4.63
N THR A 376 25.84 3.33 -4.94
CA THR A 376 26.28 3.72 -6.28
C THR A 376 26.30 2.58 -7.31
N GLY A 377 25.96 1.34 -6.92
CA GLY A 377 25.99 0.16 -7.80
C GLY A 377 27.39 -0.16 -8.36
N THR A 378 28.46 0.38 -7.75
CA THR A 378 29.83 0.22 -8.24
C THR A 378 30.48 -1.10 -7.83
N GLY A 379 29.88 -1.83 -6.89
CA GLY A 379 30.40 -3.07 -6.31
C GLY A 379 31.62 -2.85 -5.41
N LYS A 380 31.78 -1.64 -4.86
CA LYS A 380 32.96 -1.29 -4.05
C LYS A 380 32.64 -0.23 -3.01
N LEU A 381 32.80 -0.60 -1.74
CA LEU A 381 32.75 0.34 -0.63
C LEU A 381 33.88 1.38 -0.70
N VAL A 382 33.49 2.66 -0.76
CA VAL A 382 34.41 3.80 -0.62
C VAL A 382 34.29 4.38 0.79
N ASP A 383 33.08 4.79 1.19
CA ASP A 383 32.70 5.19 2.53
C ASP A 383 31.17 5.14 2.69
N LYS A 384 30.64 5.62 3.82
CA LYS A 384 29.20 5.56 4.12
C LYS A 384 28.30 6.41 3.21
N ASN A 385 28.86 7.28 2.37
CA ASN A 385 28.10 8.06 1.40
C ASN A 385 28.33 7.57 -0.05
N ASP A 386 29.08 6.47 -0.21
CA ASP A 386 29.34 5.78 -1.48
C ASP A 386 29.66 4.32 -1.14
N THR A 387 28.61 3.56 -0.85
CA THR A 387 28.66 2.18 -0.37
C THR A 387 28.97 1.20 -1.48
N GLY A 388 28.68 1.58 -2.72
CA GLY A 388 28.84 0.74 -3.90
C GLY A 388 27.84 -0.40 -4.03
N THR A 389 26.88 -0.50 -3.12
CA THR A 389 25.78 -1.49 -3.08
C THR A 389 24.75 -1.19 -4.18
N ASP A 390 23.88 -2.16 -4.50
CA ASP A 390 22.79 -1.98 -5.46
C ASP A 390 21.52 -1.51 -4.70
N PRO A 391 21.00 -0.30 -4.94
CA PRO A 391 19.86 0.27 -4.19
C PRO A 391 18.52 -0.46 -4.41
N ASN A 392 18.52 -1.53 -5.21
CA ASN A 392 17.34 -2.36 -5.44
C ASN A 392 17.51 -3.77 -4.87
N ASN A 393 18.53 -4.00 -4.04
CA ASN A 393 18.87 -5.29 -3.47
C ASN A 393 19.51 -5.16 -2.09
N SER A 394 18.69 -5.37 -1.05
CA SER A 394 19.05 -5.21 0.36
C SER A 394 20.17 -6.11 0.90
N ASP A 395 20.69 -7.06 0.11
CA ASP A 395 21.84 -7.92 0.42
C ASP A 395 22.66 -8.06 -0.88
N THR A 396 23.54 -7.10 -1.14
CA THR A 396 24.24 -6.95 -2.43
C THR A 396 25.14 -8.15 -2.74
N ASP A 397 25.87 -8.66 -1.75
CA ASP A 397 26.80 -9.76 -1.93
C ASP A 397 26.18 -11.16 -1.70
N GLY A 398 24.96 -11.21 -1.16
CA GLY A 398 24.14 -12.41 -1.02
C GLY A 398 24.57 -13.31 0.14
N ASP A 399 25.18 -12.76 1.18
CA ASP A 399 25.76 -13.52 2.29
C ASP A 399 24.82 -13.70 3.50
N GLY A 400 23.66 -13.03 3.46
CA GLY A 400 22.59 -13.06 4.45
C GLY A 400 22.59 -11.92 5.47
N TYR A 401 23.49 -10.94 5.35
CA TYR A 401 23.45 -9.67 6.09
C TYR A 401 22.95 -8.55 5.16
N PHE A 402 22.15 -7.61 5.69
CA PHE A 402 21.69 -6.48 4.89
C PHE A 402 22.75 -5.38 4.81
N ASP A 403 22.87 -4.70 3.67
CA ASP A 403 24.00 -3.81 3.40
C ASP A 403 24.04 -2.64 4.40
N GLY A 404 22.90 -2.03 4.71
CA GLY A 404 22.77 -1.01 5.75
C GLY A 404 23.19 -1.49 7.14
N GLY A 405 22.87 -2.74 7.47
CA GLY A 405 23.31 -3.40 8.70
C GLY A 405 24.83 -3.59 8.77
N GLU A 406 25.43 -3.90 7.63
CA GLU A 406 26.87 -4.07 7.48
C GLU A 406 27.64 -2.75 7.59
N ILE A 407 27.17 -1.70 6.90
CA ILE A 407 27.75 -0.35 7.03
C ILE A 407 27.68 0.13 8.49
N ALA A 408 26.55 -0.10 9.18
CA ALA A 408 26.41 0.22 10.61
C ALA A 408 27.33 -0.64 11.49
N GLY A 409 27.54 -1.91 11.12
CA GLY A 409 28.45 -2.85 11.78
C GLY A 409 29.94 -2.62 11.49
N GLY A 410 30.25 -1.77 10.51
CA GLY A 410 31.62 -1.49 10.06
C GLY A 410 32.21 -2.61 9.20
N THR A 411 31.37 -3.35 8.48
CA THR A 411 31.75 -4.36 7.50
C THR A 411 31.61 -3.85 6.06
N ASP A 412 32.12 -4.63 5.10
CA ASP A 412 32.03 -4.32 3.67
C ASP A 412 30.89 -5.13 3.03
N PRO A 413 29.78 -4.48 2.62
CA PRO A 413 28.60 -5.16 2.05
C PRO A 413 28.78 -5.67 0.62
N ASN A 414 29.99 -5.52 0.06
CA ASN A 414 30.33 -6.03 -1.27
C ASN A 414 31.29 -7.22 -1.20
N ASP A 415 31.50 -7.82 -0.01
CA ASP A 415 32.38 -8.97 0.22
C ASP A 415 31.74 -9.99 1.16
N GLU A 416 31.25 -11.10 0.60
CA GLU A 416 30.56 -12.20 1.30
C GLU A 416 31.32 -12.81 2.50
N ASN A 417 32.61 -12.47 2.65
CA ASN A 417 33.48 -12.90 3.73
C ASN A 417 33.62 -11.86 4.86
N SER A 418 33.04 -10.67 4.71
CA SER A 418 33.11 -9.56 5.64
C SER A 418 32.03 -9.63 6.72
N LYS A 419 31.83 -10.78 7.36
CA LYS A 419 30.70 -11.04 8.30
C LYS A 419 30.76 -10.37 9.68
N GLY A 420 31.61 -9.36 9.85
CA GLY A 420 31.80 -8.64 11.12
C GLY A 420 32.43 -9.48 12.23
N ALA A 421 32.92 -8.78 13.26
CA ALA A 421 33.32 -9.41 14.50
C ALA A 421 32.20 -9.19 15.51
N ILE A 422 31.62 -10.26 16.07
CA ILE A 422 30.71 -10.13 17.20
C ILE A 422 31.49 -9.44 18.32
N SER A 423 31.03 -8.26 18.74
CA SER A 423 31.65 -7.54 19.85
C SER A 423 31.69 -8.44 21.08
N ALA A 424 32.83 -8.45 21.79
CA ALA A 424 32.97 -9.25 22.99
C ALA A 424 31.84 -8.89 23.97
N PRO A 425 31.06 -9.86 24.46
CA PRO A 425 29.94 -9.58 25.36
C PRO A 425 30.44 -9.00 26.68
N ILE A 426 29.55 -8.37 27.48
CA ILE A 426 29.91 -7.91 28.84
C ILE A 426 30.12 -9.11 29.80
N LEU A 427 29.43 -10.21 29.51
CA LEU A 427 29.49 -11.46 30.26
C LEU A 427 29.37 -12.63 29.28
N TYR A 428 30.28 -13.59 29.36
CA TYR A 428 30.16 -14.87 28.65
C TYR A 428 30.37 -16.02 29.62
N LEU A 429 29.40 -16.91 29.69
CA LEU A 429 29.42 -18.10 30.53
C LEU A 429 29.24 -19.32 29.65
N ASP A 430 30.20 -20.24 29.70
CA ASP A 430 30.12 -21.53 29.03
C ASP A 430 29.88 -22.70 30.00
N PHE A 431 29.93 -22.40 31.31
CA PHE A 431 29.79 -23.30 32.45
C PHE A 431 30.85 -24.41 32.57
N GLU A 432 31.94 -24.36 31.80
CA GLU A 432 33.06 -25.31 31.90
C GLU A 432 33.90 -25.07 33.16
N ASP A 433 33.87 -23.85 33.72
CA ASP A 433 34.50 -23.49 34.98
C ASP A 433 33.51 -22.77 35.92
N SER A 434 32.36 -23.42 36.15
CA SER A 434 31.29 -22.89 37.02
C SER A 434 30.74 -21.53 36.54
N ALA A 435 30.82 -20.47 37.36
CA ALA A 435 30.26 -19.14 37.07
C ALA A 435 31.33 -18.12 36.65
N VAL A 436 32.44 -18.56 36.06
CA VAL A 436 33.55 -17.69 35.62
C VAL A 436 33.19 -16.95 34.33
N ASP A 437 33.52 -15.67 34.26
CA ASP A 437 33.31 -14.83 33.08
C ASP A 437 34.45 -14.97 32.07
N LEU A 438 34.10 -15.43 30.88
CA LEU A 438 35.03 -15.64 29.75
C LEU A 438 35.02 -14.49 28.74
N SER A 439 34.27 -13.42 28.98
CA SER A 439 34.28 -12.24 28.11
C SER A 439 35.57 -11.42 28.16
N GLY A 440 36.38 -11.64 29.20
CA GLY A 440 37.57 -10.85 29.50
C GLY A 440 37.31 -9.62 30.37
N ASN A 441 36.06 -9.38 30.78
CA ASN A 441 35.69 -8.28 31.69
C ASN A 441 35.85 -8.64 33.17
N ALA A 442 36.11 -9.91 33.49
CA ALA A 442 36.30 -10.44 34.84
C ALA A 442 35.08 -10.23 35.76
N ASN A 443 33.88 -10.32 35.18
CA ASN A 443 32.61 -10.27 35.90
C ASN A 443 32.22 -11.65 36.43
N ASP A 444 33.05 -12.27 37.27
CA ASP A 444 32.78 -13.60 37.81
C ASP A 444 31.51 -13.63 38.69
N GLY A 445 30.76 -14.71 38.59
CA GLY A 445 29.48 -14.90 39.26
C GLY A 445 29.56 -15.63 40.60
N GLU A 446 28.63 -15.29 41.48
CA GLU A 446 28.41 -15.93 42.78
C GLU A 446 27.20 -16.87 42.72
N VAL A 447 27.42 -18.13 43.09
CA VAL A 447 26.36 -19.14 43.12
C VAL A 447 25.51 -18.99 44.39
N ASN A 448 24.19 -18.83 44.22
CA ASN A 448 23.24 -18.67 45.31
C ASN A 448 22.12 -19.71 45.22
N GLY A 449 22.06 -20.63 46.19
CA GLY A 449 21.06 -21.70 46.21
C GLY A 449 21.48 -22.95 45.43
N ASP A 450 20.51 -23.70 44.92
CA ASP A 450 20.75 -25.00 44.27
C ASP A 450 21.01 -24.83 42.77
N VAL A 451 22.30 -24.73 42.40
CA VAL A 451 22.81 -24.74 41.03
C VAL A 451 23.92 -25.79 40.94
N THR A 452 23.84 -26.67 39.94
CA THR A 452 24.85 -27.71 39.69
C THR A 452 25.45 -27.56 38.29
N PHE A 453 26.77 -27.53 38.20
CA PHE A 453 27.52 -27.50 36.94
C PHE A 453 27.85 -28.92 36.46
N ASP A 454 28.59 -29.03 35.35
CA ASP A 454 28.99 -30.31 34.74
C ASP A 454 27.79 -31.18 34.32
N VAL A 455 26.69 -30.54 33.91
CA VAL A 455 25.53 -31.22 33.31
C VAL A 455 25.56 -31.15 31.79
N GLU A 456 24.65 -31.85 31.12
CA GLU A 456 24.54 -31.85 29.65
C GLU A 456 24.42 -30.41 29.09
N GLY A 457 25.34 -30.04 28.20
CA GLY A 457 25.34 -28.78 27.47
C GLY A 457 24.39 -28.79 26.25
N ALA A 458 24.40 -27.71 25.48
CA ALA A 458 23.56 -27.57 24.30
C ALA A 458 24.22 -28.21 23.07
N GLU A 459 23.56 -29.18 22.43
CA GLU A 459 24.14 -29.97 21.32
C GLU A 459 24.64 -29.10 20.15
N GLY A 460 23.99 -27.95 19.88
CA GLY A 460 24.39 -26.98 18.85
C GLY A 460 25.20 -25.79 19.38
N GLY A 461 25.53 -25.76 20.67
CA GLY A 461 26.30 -24.68 21.31
C GLY A 461 27.81 -24.89 21.22
N PRO A 462 28.61 -23.83 21.49
CA PRO A 462 30.07 -23.91 21.49
C PRO A 462 30.63 -24.87 22.55
N THR A 463 29.90 -25.07 23.65
CA THR A 463 30.20 -26.03 24.72
C THR A 463 29.09 -27.06 24.86
N SER A 464 29.09 -28.03 23.95
CA SER A 464 27.99 -29.00 23.84
C SER A 464 27.96 -30.06 24.94
N THR A 465 29.03 -30.18 25.73
CA THR A 465 29.16 -31.21 26.77
C THR A 465 28.87 -30.73 28.18
N THR A 466 28.83 -29.41 28.40
CA THR A 466 28.80 -28.84 29.74
C THR A 466 27.77 -27.72 29.84
N GLY A 467 27.07 -27.67 30.96
CA GLY A 467 26.06 -26.67 31.26
C GLY A 467 25.82 -26.56 32.77
N ALA A 468 24.83 -25.75 33.14
CA ALA A 468 24.38 -25.59 34.52
C ALA A 468 22.89 -25.93 34.68
N SER A 469 22.55 -26.65 35.74
CA SER A 469 21.17 -26.95 36.14
C SER A 469 20.75 -26.08 37.32
N PHE A 470 19.63 -25.39 37.17
CA PHE A 470 19.09 -24.44 38.15
C PHE A 470 17.85 -25.04 38.83
N ASN A 471 18.02 -25.56 40.05
CA ASN A 471 16.95 -26.23 40.81
C ASN A 471 16.36 -25.30 41.88
N GLY A 472 16.18 -24.02 41.53
CA GLY A 472 15.72 -22.96 42.43
C GLY A 472 16.82 -22.10 43.03
N GLY A 473 18.09 -22.35 42.68
CA GLY A 473 19.18 -21.38 42.84
C GLY A 473 19.30 -20.41 41.66
N PHE A 474 20.23 -19.45 41.76
CA PHE A 474 20.56 -18.45 40.76
C PHE A 474 22.06 -18.09 40.83
N LEU A 475 22.56 -17.43 39.78
CA LEU A 475 23.88 -16.81 39.76
C LEU A 475 23.73 -15.30 39.92
N ASN A 476 24.53 -14.71 40.79
CA ASN A 476 24.58 -13.27 41.02
C ASN A 476 25.88 -12.71 40.43
N PHE A 477 25.84 -11.60 39.72
CA PHE A 477 27.01 -10.99 39.08
C PHE A 477 27.23 -9.57 39.62
N PRO A 478 27.88 -9.39 40.78
CA PRO A 478 28.01 -8.08 41.43
C PRO A 478 28.76 -7.03 40.60
N GLY A 479 29.58 -7.46 39.64
CA GLY A 479 30.34 -6.58 38.75
C GLY A 479 29.50 -5.92 37.66
N ILE A 480 28.26 -6.38 37.44
CA ILE A 480 27.37 -5.92 36.38
C ILE A 480 26.22 -5.14 37.01
N ASP A 481 26.29 -3.82 36.93
CA ASP A 481 25.20 -2.93 37.33
C ASP A 481 24.24 -2.71 36.16
N MET A 482 23.17 -3.51 36.12
CA MET A 482 22.14 -3.42 35.07
C MET A 482 21.44 -2.06 35.04
N THR A 483 21.35 -1.34 36.17
CA THR A 483 20.72 0.00 36.20
C THR A 483 21.62 1.05 35.55
N GLY A 484 22.95 0.86 35.65
CA GLY A 484 23.93 1.70 34.99
C GLY A 484 24.10 1.39 33.50
N LEU A 485 23.88 0.13 33.10
CA LEU A 485 24.01 -0.36 31.72
C LEU A 485 22.74 -0.18 30.89
N ILE A 486 21.57 -0.36 31.49
CA ILE A 486 20.25 -0.27 30.86
C ILE A 486 19.53 0.88 31.56
N GLN A 487 19.76 2.12 31.08
CA GLN A 487 19.11 3.28 31.67
C GLN A 487 17.66 3.44 31.20
N ASP A 488 16.81 3.89 32.11
CA ASP A 488 15.43 4.34 31.89
C ASP A 488 15.44 5.82 31.41
N VAL A 489 16.16 6.10 30.32
CA VAL A 489 16.10 7.39 29.62
C VAL A 489 15.39 7.17 28.29
N GLU A 490 14.39 8.00 28.02
CA GLU A 490 13.68 8.07 26.76
C GLU A 490 14.70 8.31 25.62
N GLY A 491 14.99 7.28 24.82
CA GLY A 491 15.90 7.40 23.69
C GLY A 491 16.71 6.15 23.34
N GLU A 492 17.68 5.73 24.15
CA GLU A 492 18.72 4.82 23.62
C GLU A 492 19.36 3.97 24.74
N ASN A 493 19.07 2.66 24.75
CA ASN A 493 20.00 1.59 25.14
C ASN A 493 19.37 0.23 24.75
N SER A 494 19.75 -0.29 23.59
CA SER A 494 19.42 -1.67 23.19
C SER A 494 20.40 -2.65 23.84
N TYR A 495 19.90 -3.78 24.33
CA TYR A 495 20.73 -4.83 24.90
C TYR A 495 20.36 -6.19 24.30
N THR A 496 21.36 -7.07 24.16
CA THR A 496 21.17 -8.43 23.68
C THR A 496 21.56 -9.40 24.79
N LEU A 497 20.60 -10.20 25.25
CA LEU A 497 20.83 -11.35 26.12
C LEU A 497 20.53 -12.61 25.30
N SER A 498 21.46 -13.56 25.31
CA SER A 498 21.31 -14.81 24.59
C SER A 498 21.78 -15.97 25.46
N ALA A 499 21.01 -17.06 25.45
CA ALA A 499 21.34 -18.27 26.19
C ALA A 499 20.69 -19.49 25.54
N TRP A 500 21.39 -20.63 25.56
CA TRP A 500 20.78 -21.93 25.36
C TRP A 500 20.03 -22.36 26.62
N ILE A 501 18.77 -22.80 26.50
CA ILE A 501 17.96 -23.28 27.63
C ILE A 501 17.35 -24.64 27.36
N LYS A 502 17.24 -25.46 28.42
CA LYS A 502 16.58 -26.78 28.42
C LYS A 502 15.57 -26.86 29.57
N PRO A 503 14.39 -26.23 29.44
CA PRO A 503 13.43 -26.14 30.55
C PRO A 503 12.85 -27.52 30.91
N SER A 504 12.79 -27.82 32.20
CA SER A 504 12.23 -29.07 32.76
C SER A 504 10.88 -28.88 33.46
N ASP A 505 10.51 -27.64 33.82
CA ASP A 505 9.23 -27.23 34.39
C ASP A 505 8.74 -25.95 33.70
N LEU A 506 7.59 -26.03 33.01
CA LEU A 506 6.96 -24.91 32.29
C LEU A 506 5.70 -24.38 33.00
N GLY A 507 5.46 -24.76 34.25
CA GLY A 507 4.31 -24.32 35.03
C GLY A 507 4.53 -22.98 35.76
N GLY A 508 3.62 -22.02 35.57
CA GLY A 508 3.64 -20.73 36.28
C GLY A 508 4.69 -19.74 35.74
N ASN A 509 4.94 -18.65 36.48
CA ASN A 509 5.91 -17.62 36.08
C ASN A 509 7.34 -18.03 36.48
N LYS A 510 8.27 -18.00 35.52
CA LYS A 510 9.72 -18.26 35.71
C LYS A 510 10.51 -17.16 35.01
N PHE A 511 11.69 -16.83 35.54
CA PHE A 511 12.54 -15.76 35.01
C PHE A 511 13.94 -16.33 34.73
N LEU A 512 14.54 -15.92 33.61
CA LEU A 512 15.87 -16.36 33.18
C LEU A 512 16.95 -15.31 33.47
N TRP A 513 16.58 -14.04 33.38
CA TRP A 513 17.41 -12.88 33.69
C TRP A 513 16.60 -11.95 34.60
N GLY A 514 17.24 -11.23 35.51
CA GLY A 514 16.55 -10.30 36.41
C GLY A 514 17.44 -9.68 37.47
#